data_AF-A0AAE3GVP5-F1
#
_entry.id   AF-A0AAE3GVP5-F1
#
_cell.length_a   1.000
_cell.length_b   1.000
_cell.length_c   1.000
_cell.angle_alpha   90.00
_cell.angle_beta   90.00
_cell.angle_gamma   90.00
#
_symmetry.space_group_name_H-M   'P 1'
#
loop_
_entity.id
_entity.type
_entity.pdbx_description
1 polymer ?
#
loop_
_entity_poly.entity_id
_entity_poly.type
_entity_poly.pdbx_seq_one_letter_code
_entity_poly.pdbx_strand_id
1 'polypeptide(L)'
;MAACQNLEWNMHRISAHLLPTNSQELTRIVARCRRECLLTNSVLLLDCDEVNLAEGMRKTTISQFIEGVETPLILSTEERMPVRHRSQISLDVRKLTHQERFVIWKYSLGPLADELDDYINELVVQFNLSTMAIVTASWQIQNYSLSAIPEKIDDKDDNISRKQITESENLPTVED
;
A
#
# COMPACT_ATOMS: atom_id res chain seq x y z
N MET A 1 3.87 9.31 -7.13
CA MET A 1 2.66 10.16 -7.07
C MET A 1 2.86 11.42 -6.23
N ALA A 2 3.53 11.35 -5.07
CA ALA A 2 3.78 12.53 -4.22
C ALA A 2 4.52 13.70 -4.91
N ALA A 3 5.52 13.40 -5.76
CA ALA A 3 6.27 14.45 -6.46
C ALA A 3 5.42 15.28 -7.43
N CYS A 4 4.52 14.64 -8.19
CA CYS A 4 3.62 15.33 -9.13
C CYS A 4 2.57 16.16 -8.38
N GLN A 5 2.07 15.64 -7.25
CA GLN A 5 1.11 16.36 -6.40
C GLN A 5 1.71 17.64 -5.81
N ASN A 6 2.99 17.61 -5.42
CA ASN A 6 3.71 18.78 -4.93
C ASN A 6 4.04 19.83 -6.02
N LEU A 7 3.99 19.43 -7.29
CA LEU A 7 4.25 20.29 -8.46
C LEU A 7 2.97 20.75 -9.16
N GLU A 8 1.80 20.44 -8.59
CA GLU A 8 0.46 20.68 -9.19
C GLU A 8 0.33 20.11 -10.62
N TRP A 9 1.14 19.10 -10.95
CA TRP A 9 1.10 18.44 -12.23
C TRP A 9 0.18 17.23 -12.18
N ASN A 10 -0.78 17.20 -13.11
CA ASN A 10 -1.58 16.00 -13.34
C ASN A 10 -0.66 14.89 -13.86
N MET A 11 -0.92 13.64 -13.45
CA MET A 11 -0.14 12.49 -13.89
C MET A 11 -1.07 11.45 -14.51
N HIS A 12 -0.79 11.07 -15.75
CA HIS A 12 -1.46 9.96 -16.41
C HIS A 12 -0.56 8.73 -16.42
N ARG A 13 -1.11 7.54 -16.19
CA ARG A 13 -0.36 6.27 -16.20
C ARG A 13 -0.81 5.41 -17.38
N ILE A 14 0.16 4.80 -18.06
CA ILE A 14 -0.05 3.78 -19.08
C ILE A 14 0.80 2.57 -18.71
N SER A 15 0.20 1.39 -18.71
CA SER A 15 0.95 0.13 -18.64
C SER A 15 1.58 -0.17 -20.00
N ALA A 16 2.88 -0.47 -20.01
CA ALA A 16 3.59 -0.84 -21.21
C ALA A 16 3.07 -2.16 -21.83
N HIS A 17 2.39 -3.00 -21.04
CA HIS A 17 1.72 -4.21 -21.55
C HIS A 17 0.59 -3.87 -22.54
N LEU A 18 -0.10 -2.74 -22.32
CA LEU A 18 -1.22 -2.29 -23.16
C LEU A 18 -0.78 -1.59 -24.45
N LEU A 19 0.52 -1.35 -24.64
CA LEU A 19 0.99 -0.74 -25.87
C LEU A 19 0.80 -1.72 -27.04
N PRO A 20 0.20 -1.28 -28.16
CA PRO A 20 0.02 -2.13 -29.34
C PRO A 20 1.37 -2.35 -30.02
N THR A 21 1.60 -3.56 -30.51
CA THR A 21 2.79 -3.89 -31.33
C THR A 21 2.65 -3.40 -32.77
N ASN A 22 1.44 -3.09 -33.22
CA ASN A 22 1.16 -2.46 -34.51
C ASN A 22 1.62 -0.99 -34.50
N SER A 23 2.49 -0.62 -35.45
CA SER A 23 3.07 0.72 -35.54
C SER A 23 2.06 1.84 -35.80
N GLN A 24 1.00 1.59 -36.57
CA GLN A 24 -0.04 2.59 -36.85
C GLN A 24 -0.86 2.89 -35.60
N GLU A 25 -1.23 1.84 -34.84
CA GLU A 25 -1.95 2.00 -33.58
C GLU A 25 -1.08 2.68 -32.53
N LEU A 26 0.20 2.31 -32.46
CA LEU A 26 1.15 2.95 -31.55
C LEU A 26 1.26 4.45 -31.83
N THR A 27 1.40 4.83 -33.10
CA THR A 27 1.46 6.25 -33.51
C THR A 27 0.21 7.02 -33.10
N ARG A 28 -0.98 6.41 -33.21
CA ARG A 28 -2.24 7.02 -32.76
C ARG A 28 -2.25 7.25 -31.25
N ILE A 29 -1.80 6.27 -30.46
CA ILE A 29 -1.72 6.40 -29.01
C ILE A 29 -0.71 7.49 -28.63
N VAL A 30 0.47 7.51 -29.25
CA VAL A 30 1.48 8.55 -29.04
C VAL A 30 0.92 9.94 -29.30
N ALA A 31 0.26 10.13 -30.45
CA ALA A 31 -0.35 11.42 -30.80
C ALA A 31 -1.43 11.85 -29.79
N ARG A 32 -2.24 10.89 -29.31
CA ARG A 32 -3.25 11.15 -28.28
C ARG A 32 -2.62 11.53 -26.95
N CYS A 33 -1.61 10.80 -26.49
CA CYS A 33 -0.91 11.08 -25.24
C CYS A 33 -0.24 12.46 -25.27
N ARG A 34 0.42 12.79 -26.39
CA ARG A 34 1.01 14.10 -26.61
C ARG A 34 -0.03 15.21 -26.49
N ARG A 35 -1.15 15.08 -27.20
CA ARG A 35 -2.23 16.07 -27.15
C ARG A 35 -2.79 16.24 -25.74
N GLU A 36 -3.08 15.12 -25.07
CA GLU A 36 -3.60 15.16 -23.69
C GLU A 36 -2.62 15.90 -22.78
N CYS A 37 -1.34 15.52 -22.78
CA CYS A 37 -0.35 16.11 -21.89
C CYS A 37 -0.13 17.61 -22.12
N LEU A 38 -0.18 18.05 -23.38
CA LEU A 38 -0.08 19.48 -23.73
C LEU A 38 -1.33 20.27 -23.32
N LEU A 39 -2.51 19.67 -23.36
CA LEU A 39 -3.78 20.34 -23.03
C LEU A 39 -4.03 20.40 -21.53
N THR A 40 -3.58 19.40 -20.76
CA THR A 40 -3.85 19.27 -19.33
C THR A 40 -2.65 19.62 -18.45
N ASN A 41 -1.54 20.06 -19.07
CA ASN A 41 -0.27 20.36 -18.41
C ASN A 41 0.19 19.22 -17.49
N SER A 42 0.11 17.99 -18.01
CA SER A 42 0.32 16.76 -17.27
C SER A 42 1.59 16.03 -17.70
N VAL A 43 2.07 15.14 -16.83
CA VAL A 43 3.17 14.22 -17.13
C VAL A 43 2.65 12.81 -17.37
N LEU A 44 3.29 12.09 -18.28
CA LEU A 44 2.98 10.70 -18.54
C LEU A 44 3.91 9.78 -17.74
N LEU A 45 3.36 8.75 -17.11
CA LEU A 45 4.06 7.64 -16.49
C LEU A 45 3.86 6.40 -17.35
N LEU A 46 4.96 5.87 -17.88
CA LEU A 46 4.99 4.55 -18.51
C LEU A 46 5.47 3.53 -17.48
N ASP A 47 4.61 2.54 -17.22
CA ASP A 47 4.89 1.47 -16.28
C ASP A 47 5.35 0.21 -17.04
N CYS A 48 6.62 -0.14 -16.88
CA CYS A 48 7.25 -1.30 -17.49
C CYS A 48 7.61 -2.39 -16.48
N ASP A 49 7.17 -2.31 -15.22
CA ASP A 49 7.63 -3.22 -14.16
C ASP A 49 7.19 -4.67 -14.43
N GLU A 50 6.01 -4.86 -15.03
CA GLU A 50 5.47 -6.18 -15.36
C GLU A 50 5.91 -6.70 -16.75
N VAL A 51 6.73 -5.95 -17.48
CA VAL A 51 7.07 -6.28 -18.87
C VAL A 51 8.41 -7.00 -18.96
N ASN A 52 8.41 -8.17 -19.58
CA ASN A 52 9.65 -8.88 -19.90
C ASN A 52 10.42 -8.17 -21.02
N LEU A 53 11.42 -7.37 -20.64
CA LEU A 53 12.28 -6.62 -21.57
C LEU A 53 13.25 -7.50 -22.37
N ALA A 54 13.34 -8.80 -22.09
CA ALA A 54 14.07 -9.75 -22.94
C ALA A 54 13.34 -10.00 -24.28
N GLU A 55 12.03 -9.74 -24.36
CA GLU A 55 11.27 -9.87 -25.60
C GLU A 55 11.58 -8.72 -26.56
N GLY A 56 12.30 -9.03 -27.64
CA GLY A 56 12.80 -8.02 -28.58
C GLY A 56 11.72 -7.14 -29.22
N MET A 57 10.55 -7.71 -29.55
CA MET A 57 9.44 -6.96 -30.15
C MET A 57 8.86 -5.95 -29.15
N ARG A 58 8.56 -6.39 -27.93
CA ARG A 58 8.02 -5.56 -26.85
C ARG A 58 8.96 -4.43 -26.49
N LYS A 59 10.27 -4.73 -26.33
CA LYS A 59 11.31 -3.73 -26.09
C LYS A 59 11.36 -2.67 -27.19
N THR A 60 11.26 -3.11 -28.46
CA THR A 60 11.24 -2.19 -29.61
C THR A 60 10.02 -1.28 -29.59
N THR A 61 8.83 -1.81 -29.31
CA THR A 61 7.60 -1.01 -29.18
C THR A 61 7.70 0.02 -28.07
N ILE A 62 8.26 -0.35 -26.91
CA ILE A 62 8.46 0.58 -25.80
C ILE A 62 9.46 1.68 -26.18
N SER A 63 10.57 1.34 -26.82
CA SER A 63 11.51 2.33 -27.34
C SER A 63 10.86 3.28 -28.34
N GLN A 64 10.08 2.77 -29.29
CA GLN A 64 9.34 3.61 -30.25
C GLN A 64 8.35 4.56 -29.56
N PHE A 65 7.67 4.09 -28.51
CA PHE A 65 6.78 4.91 -27.72
C PHE A 65 7.52 6.03 -26.99
N ILE A 66 8.62 5.70 -26.30
CA ILE A 66 9.43 6.65 -25.54
C ILE A 66 9.98 7.76 -26.44
N GLU A 67 10.46 7.40 -27.63
CA GLU A 67 11.01 8.36 -28.60
C GLU A 67 9.92 9.17 -29.31
N GLY A 68 8.72 8.61 -29.48
CA GLY A 68 7.59 9.30 -30.12
C GLY A 68 6.88 10.30 -29.21
N VAL A 69 6.90 10.11 -27.90
CA VAL A 69 6.24 11.00 -26.93
C VAL A 69 7.13 12.20 -26.62
N GLU A 70 6.88 13.32 -27.31
CA GLU A 70 7.61 14.59 -27.15
C GLU A 70 7.28 15.37 -25.86
N THR A 71 6.56 14.79 -24.90
CA THR A 71 6.18 15.42 -23.61
C THR A 71 6.93 14.77 -22.44
N PRO A 72 7.12 15.46 -21.29
CA PRO A 72 7.79 14.86 -20.14
C PRO A 72 7.23 13.47 -19.81
N LEU A 73 8.13 12.51 -19.68
CA LEU A 73 7.82 11.09 -19.51
C LEU A 73 8.60 10.54 -18.32
N ILE A 74 7.90 9.91 -17.38
CA ILE A 74 8.46 9.12 -16.30
C ILE A 74 8.39 7.66 -16.73
N LEU A 75 9.49 6.92 -16.53
CA LEU A 75 9.57 5.50 -16.80
C LEU A 75 9.77 4.76 -15.48
N SER A 76 8.89 3.81 -15.16
CA SER A 76 9.09 2.82 -14.10
C SER A 76 9.58 1.53 -14.75
N THR A 77 10.72 1.02 -14.31
CA THR A 77 11.26 -0.25 -14.78
C THR A 77 12.26 -0.81 -13.79
N GLU A 78 12.30 -2.15 -13.66
CA GLU A 78 13.31 -2.84 -12.84
C GLU A 78 14.71 -2.80 -13.47
N GLU A 79 14.79 -2.80 -14.81
CA GLU A 79 16.05 -2.80 -15.55
C GLU A 79 16.22 -1.52 -16.36
N ARG A 80 17.42 -0.92 -16.32
CA ARG A 80 17.70 0.30 -17.08
C ARG A 80 17.53 0.06 -18.58
N MET A 81 16.60 0.80 -19.18
CA MET A 81 16.42 0.82 -20.63
C MET A 81 17.33 1.86 -21.29
N PRO A 82 18.02 1.52 -22.40
CA PRO A 82 18.78 2.49 -23.16
C PRO A 82 17.83 3.38 -23.97
N VAL A 83 17.81 4.67 -23.66
CA VAL A 83 17.14 5.71 -24.47
C VAL A 83 18.20 6.40 -25.32
N ARG A 84 17.95 6.59 -26.61
CA ARG A 84 18.98 7.01 -27.57
C ARG A 84 18.86 8.46 -28.00
N HIS A 85 17.63 8.94 -28.21
CA HIS A 85 17.40 10.24 -28.83
C HIS A 85 16.80 11.27 -27.86
N ARG A 86 16.79 10.97 -26.56
CA ARG A 86 16.21 11.82 -25.52
C ARG A 86 17.11 11.97 -24.30
N SER A 87 17.15 13.17 -23.73
CA SER A 87 17.75 13.41 -22.42
C SER A 87 17.03 12.61 -21.33
N GLN A 88 17.79 11.88 -20.53
CA GLN A 88 17.28 11.00 -19.47
C GLN A 88 17.97 11.32 -18.14
N ILE A 89 17.18 11.32 -17.07
CA ILE A 89 17.68 11.31 -15.70
C ILE A 89 17.26 9.98 -15.09
N SER A 90 18.23 9.17 -14.66
CA SER A 90 17.98 7.87 -14.05
C SER A 90 18.07 7.98 -12.53
N LEU A 91 16.97 7.67 -11.85
CA LEU A 91 16.89 7.59 -10.41
C LEU A 91 16.84 6.12 -10.01
N ASP A 92 17.84 5.67 -9.26
CA ASP A 92 17.89 4.29 -8.76
C ASP A 92 17.18 4.23 -7.40
N VAL A 93 16.07 3.51 -7.36
CA VAL A 93 15.29 3.29 -6.13
C VAL A 93 15.85 2.05 -5.44
N ARG A 94 16.78 2.29 -4.52
CA ARG A 94 17.39 1.21 -3.73
C ARG A 94 16.38 0.57 -2.80
N LYS A 95 16.66 -0.69 -2.43
CA LYS A 95 15.97 -1.33 -1.30
C LYS A 95 16.15 -0.48 -0.04
N LEU A 96 15.10 -0.42 0.77
CA LEU A 96 15.12 0.29 2.05
C LEU A 96 16.33 -0.14 2.87
N THR A 97 17.02 0.81 3.46
CA THR A 97 18.07 0.57 4.46
C THR A 97 17.46 0.12 5.78
N HIS A 98 18.28 -0.41 6.67
CA HIS A 98 17.85 -0.76 8.03
C HIS A 98 17.20 0.46 8.72
N GLN A 99 17.87 1.61 8.68
CA GLN A 99 17.38 2.82 9.35
C GLN A 99 16.07 3.32 8.75
N GLU A 100 15.92 3.28 7.42
CA GLU A 100 14.65 3.66 6.78
C GLU A 100 13.51 2.71 7.15
N ARG A 101 13.75 1.40 7.15
CA ARG A 101 12.73 0.42 7.59
C ARG A 101 12.31 0.66 9.04
N PHE A 102 13.27 0.90 9.92
CA PHE A 102 13.00 1.20 11.32
C PHE A 102 12.14 2.47 11.48
N VAL A 103 12.47 3.54 10.75
CA VAL A 103 11.66 4.77 10.75
C VAL A 103 10.26 4.52 10.20
N ILE A 104 10.11 3.74 9.12
CA ILE A 104 8.79 3.39 8.54
C ILE A 104 7.97 2.59 9.54
N TRP A 105 8.56 1.65 10.28
CA TRP A 105 7.89 0.91 11.35
C TRP A 105 7.39 1.85 12.44
N LYS A 106 8.26 2.74 12.96
CA LYS A 106 7.86 3.72 13.98
C LYS A 106 6.71 4.61 13.51
N TYR A 107 6.83 5.12 12.29
CA TYR A 107 5.80 5.97 11.70
C TYR A 107 4.48 5.22 11.50
N SER A 108 4.53 3.96 11.06
CA SER A 108 3.32 3.17 10.75
C SER A 108 2.61 2.67 12.00
N LEU A 109 3.35 2.30 13.05
CA LEU A 109 2.79 1.83 14.33
C LEU A 109 2.29 2.98 15.21
N GLY A 110 2.81 4.20 15.04
CA GLY A 110 2.37 5.37 15.79
C GLY A 110 2.72 5.24 17.28
N PRO A 111 1.80 5.57 18.21
CA PRO A 111 2.09 5.54 19.65
C PRO A 111 2.57 4.17 20.19
N LEU A 112 2.16 3.08 19.55
CA LEU A 112 2.56 1.72 19.94
C LEU A 112 4.05 1.44 19.65
N ALA A 113 4.68 2.25 18.78
CA ALA A 113 6.07 2.05 18.40
C ALA A 113 7.05 2.19 19.58
N ASP A 114 6.74 3.07 20.53
CA ASP A 114 7.63 3.34 21.67
C ASP A 114 7.66 2.16 22.66
N GLU A 115 6.56 1.41 22.77
CA GLU A 115 6.48 0.19 23.60
C GLU A 115 7.16 -1.01 22.94
N LEU A 116 7.35 -0.97 21.62
CA LEU A 116 7.83 -2.10 20.81
C LEU A 116 9.23 -1.87 20.22
N ASP A 117 9.96 -0.86 20.69
CA ASP A 117 11.18 -0.39 20.02
C ASP A 117 12.24 -1.49 19.83
N ASP A 118 12.48 -2.28 20.88
CA ASP A 118 13.42 -3.40 20.86
C ASP A 118 12.98 -4.49 19.88
N TYR A 119 11.68 -4.81 19.84
CA TYR A 119 11.12 -5.79 18.91
C TYR A 119 11.17 -5.32 17.45
N ILE A 120 10.93 -4.02 17.21
CA ILE A 120 11.06 -3.42 15.88
C ILE A 120 12.50 -3.54 15.41
N ASN A 121 13.48 -3.27 16.29
CA ASN A 121 14.89 -3.41 15.95
C ASN A 121 15.24 -4.86 15.55
N GLU A 122 14.78 -5.85 16.31
CA GLU A 122 14.98 -7.27 15.94
C GLU A 122 14.32 -7.63 14.60
N LEU A 123 13.10 -7.16 14.35
CA LEU A 123 12.39 -7.41 13.09
C LEU A 123 13.12 -6.82 11.88
N VAL A 124 13.67 -5.62 12.01
CA VAL A 124 14.37 -4.95 10.89
C VAL A 124 15.72 -5.59 10.58
N VAL A 125 16.36 -6.22 11.58
CA VAL A 125 17.58 -7.03 11.42
C VAL A 125 17.27 -8.35 10.72
N GLN A 126 16.21 -9.06 11.14
CA GLN A 126 15.89 -10.39 10.62
C GLN A 126 15.17 -10.35 9.27
N PHE A 127 14.35 -9.32 9.01
CA PHE A 127 13.50 -9.25 7.83
C PHE A 127 13.80 -8.03 6.96
N ASN A 128 13.95 -8.27 5.66
CA ASN A 128 14.07 -7.24 4.64
C ASN A 128 12.71 -6.97 3.98
N LEU A 129 11.79 -6.37 4.75
CA LEU A 129 10.43 -6.09 4.31
C LEU A 129 10.34 -4.83 3.43
N SER A 130 9.40 -4.84 2.47
CA SER A 130 9.04 -3.65 1.70
C SER A 130 8.18 -2.70 2.53
N THR A 131 8.09 -1.42 2.13
CA THR A 131 7.22 -0.43 2.79
C THR A 131 5.78 -0.93 2.90
N MET A 132 5.24 -1.54 1.84
CA MET A 132 3.87 -2.06 1.85
C MET A 132 3.67 -3.20 2.85
N ALA A 133 4.64 -4.11 2.97
CA ALA A 133 4.59 -5.19 3.96
C ALA A 133 4.60 -4.63 5.39
N ILE A 134 5.46 -3.63 5.66
CA ILE A 134 5.54 -2.97 6.97
C ILE A 134 4.22 -2.27 7.33
N VAL A 135 3.68 -1.46 6.41
CA VAL A 135 2.42 -0.74 6.62
C VAL A 135 1.25 -1.70 6.83
N THR A 136 1.18 -2.78 6.05
CA THR A 136 0.11 -3.79 6.18
C THR A 136 0.18 -4.50 7.54
N ALA A 137 1.38 -4.92 7.96
CA ALA A 137 1.57 -5.56 9.26
C ALA A 137 1.23 -4.59 10.42
N SER A 138 1.66 -3.33 10.31
CA SER A 138 1.36 -2.30 11.32
C SER A 138 -0.14 -2.05 11.45
N TRP A 139 -0.84 -1.97 10.32
CA TRP A 139 -2.29 -1.81 10.30
C TRP A 139 -3.03 -3.00 10.93
N GLN A 140 -2.56 -4.23 10.67
CA GLN A 140 -3.13 -5.42 11.30
C GLN A 140 -3.01 -5.36 12.82
N ILE A 141 -1.83 -5.00 13.34
CA ILE A 141 -1.59 -4.88 14.79
C ILE A 141 -2.51 -3.83 15.43
N GLN A 142 -2.66 -2.67 14.78
CA GLN A 142 -3.56 -1.60 15.25
C GLN A 142 -5.03 -2.04 15.27
N ASN A 143 -5.46 -2.84 14.29
CA ASN A 143 -6.81 -3.36 14.28
C ASN A 143 -7.05 -4.44 15.35
N TYR A 144 -6.03 -5.25 15.67
CA TYR A 144 -6.14 -6.19 16.78
C TYR A 144 -6.29 -5.48 18.12
N SER A 145 -5.58 -4.38 18.37
CA SER A 145 -5.74 -3.60 19.61
C SER A 145 -7.11 -2.89 19.70
N LEU A 146 -7.69 -2.47 18.57
CA LEU A 146 -9.06 -1.95 18.50
C LEU A 146 -10.13 -3.02 18.77
N SER A 147 -9.89 -4.28 18.37
CA SER A 147 -10.79 -5.40 18.65
C SER A 147 -10.71 -5.95 20.08
N ALA A 148 -9.70 -5.51 20.85
CA ALA A 148 -9.42 -5.98 22.21
C ALA A 148 -10.01 -5.07 23.31
N ILE A 149 -10.97 -4.19 23.00
CA ILE A 149 -11.73 -3.46 24.04
C ILE A 149 -12.81 -4.42 24.57
N PRO A 150 -12.71 -4.98 25.80
CA PRO A 150 -13.88 -5.56 26.43
C PRO A 150 -14.84 -4.41 26.73
N GLU A 151 -16.02 -4.47 26.13
CA GLU A 151 -17.18 -3.67 26.49
C GLU A 151 -17.40 -3.83 28.00
N LYS A 152 -17.05 -2.80 28.79
CA LYS A 152 -17.51 -2.69 30.17
C LYS A 152 -19.02 -2.52 30.10
N ILE A 153 -19.74 -3.62 30.20
CA ILE A 153 -21.14 -3.60 30.59
C ILE A 153 -21.13 -3.45 32.12
N ASP A 154 -21.23 -2.21 32.58
CA ASP A 154 -21.73 -1.89 33.91
C ASP A 154 -23.17 -1.42 33.72
N ASP A 155 -24.13 -2.26 34.08
CA ASP A 155 -25.27 -1.87 34.91
C ASP A 155 -26.18 -3.09 35.16
N LYS A 156 -26.29 -3.40 36.46
CA LYS A 156 -27.49 -3.81 37.24
C LYS A 156 -28.56 -4.75 36.68
N ASP A 157 -29.10 -5.51 37.64
CA ASP A 157 -30.28 -6.38 37.62
C ASP A 157 -29.97 -7.80 37.06
N ASP A 158 -30.18 -8.92 37.77
CA ASP A 158 -31.06 -9.20 38.88
C ASP A 158 -30.55 -10.40 39.69
N ASN A 159 -30.67 -10.26 41.01
CA ASN A 159 -31.06 -11.27 42.01
C ASN A 159 -31.40 -12.67 41.41
N ILE A 160 -30.82 -13.79 41.86
CA ILE A 160 -31.35 -14.63 42.94
C ILE A 160 -30.38 -15.81 43.11
N SER A 161 -29.77 -15.97 44.29
CA SER A 161 -29.53 -17.27 44.95
C SER A 161 -28.63 -17.10 46.17
N ARG A 162 -29.11 -16.34 47.18
CA ARG A 162 -28.64 -16.53 48.56
C ARG A 162 -29.78 -16.22 49.53
N LYS A 163 -30.20 -17.29 50.22
CA LYS A 163 -31.13 -17.38 51.36
C LYS A 163 -32.63 -17.34 51.03
N GLN A 164 -33.26 -18.52 51.02
CA GLN A 164 -34.13 -18.90 52.13
C GLN A 164 -33.96 -20.40 52.45
N ILE A 165 -33.55 -20.64 53.71
CA ILE A 165 -33.87 -21.83 54.50
C ILE A 165 -35.33 -21.62 54.97
N THR A 166 -36.07 -22.72 55.19
CA THR A 166 -37.52 -22.89 55.52
C THR A 166 -38.32 -23.27 54.27
N GLU A 167 -38.95 -24.43 54.07
CA GLU A 167 -39.59 -25.43 54.94
C GLU A 167 -39.67 -26.77 54.18
N SER A 168 -39.43 -27.89 54.85
CA SER A 168 -40.13 -29.15 54.54
C SER A 168 -40.03 -30.12 55.72
N GLU A 169 -40.96 -30.01 56.67
CA GLU A 169 -41.53 -31.18 57.35
C GLU A 169 -42.91 -30.80 57.94
N ASN A 170 -43.95 -31.19 57.21
CA ASN A 170 -45.29 -31.53 57.73
C ASN A 170 -45.13 -32.58 58.87
N LEU A 171 -45.92 -32.72 59.93
CA LEU A 171 -47.36 -32.58 60.27
C LEU A 171 -47.46 -32.92 61.82
N PRO A 172 -48.60 -33.00 62.54
CA PRO A 172 -49.96 -32.45 62.37
C PRO A 172 -50.51 -31.63 63.59
N THR A 173 -51.55 -30.86 63.30
CA THR A 173 -52.90 -30.77 63.94
C THR A 173 -53.15 -31.14 65.42
N VAL A 174 -54.09 -30.37 66.00
CA VAL A 174 -55.08 -30.62 67.10
C VAL A 174 -54.84 -29.68 68.29
N GLU A 175 -55.55 -28.54 68.39
CA GLU A 175 -56.88 -28.36 69.03
C GLU A 175 -56.95 -28.87 70.48
N ASP A 176 -56.64 -27.99 71.45
CA ASP A 176 -57.56 -27.41 72.46
C ASP A 176 -56.78 -26.64 73.54
#